data_AF-A0A292Q3F9-F1
#
_entry.id   AF-A0A292Q3F9-F1
#
_cell.length_a   1.000
_cell.length_b   1.000
_cell.length_c   1.000
_cell.angle_alpha   90.00
_cell.angle_beta   90.00
_cell.angle_gamma   90.00
#
_symmetry.space_group_name_H-M   'P 1'
#
loop_
_entity.id
_entity.type
_entity.pdbx_description
1 polymer ?
#
loop_
_entity_poly.entity_id
_entity_poly.type
_entity_poly.pdbx_seq_one_letter_code
_entity_poly.pdbx_strand_id
1 'polypeptide(L)'
;MLNPLPLLLISTLLSSTTAFSININRRHASPQNSQSGGGGGDPYFNNDLPRFKREILEAHNARRKEFGVAPLSWDNELWKMAKSVTKTCVFQHSGGPYGENLYGSSGGDPKSAVDAFADEVKNYRDDNLIWNGNSPSTKDGTAIGHYTQVAWKDTVKVACATSDQRLCEYWPPGNFGSPNENLYQKNVGRPGEPFKAPSADANPVVPSYKGNDIQLPESLANDH
;
A
#
# COMPACT_ATOMS: atom_id res chain seq x y z
N MET A 1 36.21 14.58 68.00
CA MET A 1 34.77 14.68 68.33
C MET A 1 34.16 13.30 68.10
N LEU A 2 33.67 12.70 69.17
CA LEU A 2 32.97 11.43 69.25
C LEU A 2 31.51 11.62 68.86
N ASN A 3 30.89 10.70 68.12
CA ASN A 3 29.72 9.90 68.54
C ASN A 3 29.16 9.02 67.39
N PRO A 4 28.35 7.98 67.67
CA PRO A 4 28.47 6.67 67.02
C PRO A 4 27.22 6.24 66.23
N LEU A 5 27.36 5.12 65.51
CA LEU A 5 26.41 4.04 65.13
C LEU A 5 24.89 4.23 65.36
N PRO A 6 24.04 3.68 64.46
CA PRO A 6 23.64 2.29 64.66
C PRO A 6 23.55 1.41 63.39
N LEU A 7 23.94 0.14 63.59
CA LEU A 7 23.56 -1.00 62.79
C LEU A 7 22.03 -1.17 62.78
N LEU A 8 21.45 -1.36 61.59
CA LEU A 8 20.10 -1.89 61.41
C LEU A 8 20.19 -3.22 60.66
N LEU A 9 20.04 -4.29 61.43
CA LEU A 9 19.71 -5.63 60.98
C LEU A 9 18.29 -5.62 60.39
N ILE A 10 18.14 -5.99 59.13
CA ILE A 10 16.84 -6.43 58.60
C ILE A 10 16.96 -7.92 58.29
N SER A 11 16.38 -8.68 59.21
CA SER A 11 16.15 -10.12 59.12
C SER A 11 14.91 -10.39 58.25
N THR A 12 15.05 -11.41 57.41
CA THR A 12 14.01 -12.37 56.95
C THR A 12 12.74 -11.86 56.30
N LEU A 13 12.47 -12.33 55.08
CA LEU A 13 11.43 -13.34 54.82
C LEU A 13 11.47 -13.78 53.34
N LEU A 14 11.98 -14.99 53.09
CA LEU A 14 11.64 -15.74 51.89
C LEU A 14 10.18 -16.17 52.03
N SER A 15 9.29 -15.58 51.23
CA SER A 15 7.95 -16.14 51.03
C SER A 15 7.98 -17.05 49.80
N SER A 16 7.98 -18.34 50.06
CA SER A 16 7.64 -19.38 49.11
C SER A 16 6.17 -19.22 48.71
N THR A 17 5.89 -18.97 47.44
CA THR A 17 4.56 -19.19 46.88
C THR A 17 4.57 -20.49 46.09
N THR A 18 3.95 -21.50 46.70
CA THR A 18 3.48 -22.72 46.02
C THR A 18 2.39 -22.33 45.02
N ALA A 19 2.65 -22.51 43.72
CA ALA A 19 1.60 -22.42 42.72
C ALA A 19 0.77 -23.72 42.76
N PHE A 20 -0.50 -23.59 43.15
CA PHE A 20 -1.51 -24.64 42.99
C PHE A 20 -1.98 -24.69 41.53
N SER A 21 -2.01 -25.90 40.98
CA SER A 21 -2.49 -26.23 39.64
C SER A 21 -3.96 -25.92 39.44
N ILE A 22 -4.33 -25.36 38.29
CA ILE A 22 -5.66 -25.53 37.70
C ILE A 22 -5.48 -26.04 36.27
N ASN A 23 -5.77 -27.33 36.12
CA ASN A 23 -5.83 -28.03 34.84
C ASN A 23 -7.18 -27.67 34.19
N ILE A 24 -7.22 -26.63 33.36
CA ILE A 24 -8.41 -26.29 32.57
C ILE A 24 -8.29 -26.94 31.21
N ASN A 25 -8.95 -28.10 31.11
CA ASN A 25 -9.24 -28.79 29.88
C ASN A 25 -10.25 -27.95 29.07
N ARG A 26 -9.79 -27.04 28.20
CA ARG A 26 -10.63 -26.43 27.15
C ARG A 26 -10.25 -27.01 25.80
N ARG A 27 -11.10 -27.94 25.35
CA ARG A 27 -11.24 -28.26 23.93
C ARG A 27 -11.66 -26.97 23.22
N HIS A 28 -10.79 -26.40 22.40
CA HIS A 28 -11.20 -25.55 21.30
C HIS A 28 -10.55 -26.08 20.03
N ALA A 29 -11.40 -26.62 19.18
CA ALA A 29 -11.07 -27.20 17.90
C ALA A 29 -10.38 -26.15 17.03
N SER A 30 -9.17 -26.50 16.58
CA SER A 30 -8.51 -25.87 15.44
C SER A 30 -9.21 -26.39 14.18
N PRO A 31 -9.74 -25.57 13.27
CA PRO A 31 -9.94 -26.05 11.92
C PRO A 31 -8.56 -26.05 11.26
N GLN A 32 -7.89 -27.20 11.33
CA GLN A 32 -6.96 -27.54 10.26
C GLN A 32 -7.81 -27.70 9.00
N ASN A 33 -7.64 -26.82 8.02
CA ASN A 33 -7.87 -27.21 6.64
C ASN A 33 -6.52 -27.25 5.94
N SER A 34 -5.92 -28.43 6.05
CA SER A 34 -4.88 -28.90 5.15
C SER A 34 -5.51 -29.22 3.80
N GLN A 35 -5.23 -28.40 2.78
CA GLN A 35 -5.20 -28.88 1.40
C GLN A 35 -3.92 -28.39 0.73
N SER A 36 -2.93 -29.27 0.75
CA SER A 36 -1.89 -29.33 -0.28
C SER A 36 -2.46 -30.06 -1.50
N GLY A 37 -2.51 -29.39 -2.64
CA GLY A 37 -2.80 -29.98 -3.94
C GLY A 37 -2.31 -29.04 -5.02
N GLY A 38 -1.33 -29.48 -5.80
CA GLY A 38 -0.66 -28.67 -6.83
C GLY A 38 -1.60 -28.20 -7.95
N GLY A 39 -1.38 -26.95 -8.36
CA GLY A 39 -2.03 -26.26 -9.47
C GLY A 39 -1.86 -24.75 -9.28
N GLY A 40 -1.01 -24.10 -10.07
CA GLY A 40 -0.71 -22.67 -9.97
C GLY A 40 -1.89 -21.80 -10.37
N GLY A 41 -2.75 -21.47 -9.41
CA GLY A 41 -3.83 -20.51 -9.55
C GLY A 41 -3.89 -19.59 -8.33
N ASP A 42 -3.98 -18.29 -8.58
CA ASP A 42 -4.14 -17.26 -7.54
C ASP A 42 -5.38 -17.55 -6.66
N PRO A 43 -5.26 -17.61 -5.32
CA PRO A 43 -6.42 -17.68 -4.43
C PRO A 43 -7.45 -16.56 -4.66
N TYR A 44 -7.09 -15.43 -5.27
CA TYR A 44 -8.01 -14.33 -5.56
C TYR A 44 -8.77 -14.45 -6.90
N PHE A 45 -8.45 -15.42 -7.76
CA PHE A 45 -9.30 -15.75 -8.92
C PHE A 45 -10.71 -16.21 -8.49
N ASN A 46 -10.90 -16.61 -7.22
CA ASN A 46 -12.16 -17.09 -6.64
C ASN A 46 -12.98 -16.03 -5.88
N ASN A 47 -12.86 -14.74 -6.21
CA ASN A 47 -13.74 -13.67 -5.70
C ASN A 47 -13.73 -13.39 -4.18
N ASP A 48 -12.64 -13.66 -3.44
CA ASP A 48 -12.48 -13.16 -2.06
C ASP A 48 -12.05 -11.67 -2.04
N LEU A 49 -12.90 -10.83 -2.64
CA LEU A 49 -12.73 -9.38 -2.67
C LEU A 49 -12.57 -8.76 -1.26
N PRO A 50 -13.31 -9.21 -0.21
CA PRO A 50 -13.12 -8.68 1.14
C PRO A 50 -11.70 -8.86 1.68
N ARG A 51 -11.11 -10.06 1.54
CA ARG A 51 -9.74 -10.32 1.96
C ARG A 51 -8.74 -9.52 1.12
N PHE A 52 -8.86 -9.57 -0.20
CA PHE A 52 -7.98 -8.85 -1.13
C PHE A 52 -7.97 -7.34 -0.83
N LYS A 53 -9.14 -6.73 -0.71
CA LYS A 53 -9.31 -5.31 -0.35
C LYS A 53 -8.60 -4.98 0.97
N ARG A 54 -8.78 -5.81 1.99
CA ARG A 54 -8.14 -5.61 3.30
C ARG A 54 -6.62 -5.64 3.18
N GLU A 55 -6.06 -6.68 2.55
CA GLU A 55 -4.61 -6.86 2.44
C GLU A 55 -3.96 -5.75 1.59
N ILE A 56 -4.61 -5.32 0.52
CA ILE A 56 -4.17 -4.15 -0.28
C ILE A 56 -4.17 -2.88 0.57
N LEU A 57 -5.26 -2.58 1.29
CA LEU A 57 -5.32 -1.38 2.14
C LEU A 57 -4.30 -1.42 3.27
N GLU A 58 -4.15 -2.55 3.94
CA GLU A 58 -3.16 -2.73 5.01
C GLU A 58 -1.75 -2.53 4.48
N ALA A 59 -1.41 -3.10 3.33
CA ALA A 59 -0.10 -2.92 2.70
C ALA A 59 0.17 -1.44 2.34
N HIS A 60 -0.78 -0.76 1.70
CA HIS A 60 -0.63 0.66 1.36
C HIS A 60 -0.47 1.52 2.60
N ASN A 61 -1.30 1.29 3.61
CA ASN A 61 -1.33 2.11 4.82
C ASN A 61 -0.12 1.86 5.72
N ALA A 62 0.44 0.65 5.71
CA ALA A 62 1.72 0.38 6.36
C ALA A 62 2.85 1.20 5.71
N ARG A 63 2.96 1.18 4.38
CA ARG A 63 3.98 1.96 3.65
C ARG A 63 3.77 3.47 3.77
N ARG A 64 2.54 3.95 3.65
CA ARG A 64 2.21 5.38 3.82
C ARG A 64 2.52 5.91 5.22
N LYS A 65 2.39 5.07 6.25
CA LYS A 65 2.84 5.41 7.60
C LYS A 65 4.35 5.61 7.66
N GLU A 66 5.14 4.75 6.99
CA GLU A 66 6.60 4.92 6.87
C GLU A 66 6.96 6.24 6.18
N PHE A 67 6.16 6.67 5.20
CA PHE A 67 6.38 7.89 4.42
C PHE A 67 5.77 9.16 5.04
N GLY A 68 5.15 9.06 6.21
CA GLY A 68 4.55 10.20 6.91
C GLY A 68 3.36 10.82 6.17
N VAL A 69 2.51 10.03 5.51
CA VAL A 69 1.28 10.53 4.86
C VAL A 69 0.03 9.80 5.35
N ALA A 70 -1.13 10.44 5.23
CA ALA A 70 -2.40 9.91 5.74
C ALA A 70 -2.78 8.56 5.11
N PRO A 71 -3.47 7.66 5.83
CA PRO A 71 -3.92 6.38 5.26
C PRO A 71 -4.96 6.59 4.16
N LEU A 72 -4.97 5.68 3.19
CA LEU A 72 -5.96 5.59 2.12
C LEU A 72 -7.18 4.80 2.58
N SER A 73 -8.31 5.07 1.93
CA SER A 73 -9.53 4.27 2.04
C SER A 73 -9.91 3.66 0.69
N TRP A 74 -10.63 2.54 0.72
CA TRP A 74 -11.03 1.87 -0.52
C TRP A 74 -12.19 2.60 -1.21
N ASP A 75 -12.17 2.66 -2.54
CA ASP A 75 -13.28 3.16 -3.34
C ASP A 75 -13.74 2.16 -4.41
N ASN A 76 -15.04 2.01 -4.59
CA ASN A 76 -15.59 1.01 -5.52
C ASN A 76 -15.61 1.48 -6.97
N GLU A 77 -15.60 2.80 -7.26
CA GLU A 77 -15.48 3.30 -8.64
C GLU A 77 -14.08 3.05 -9.18
N LEU A 78 -13.05 3.31 -8.36
CA LEU A 78 -11.66 2.94 -8.66
C LEU A 78 -11.53 1.44 -8.94
N TRP A 79 -12.19 0.60 -8.14
CA TRP A 79 -12.16 -0.85 -8.34
C TRP A 79 -12.80 -1.28 -9.66
N LYS A 80 -13.91 -0.65 -10.07
CA LYS A 80 -14.56 -0.96 -11.35
C LYS A 80 -13.64 -0.67 -12.52
N MET A 81 -12.96 0.48 -12.50
CA MET A 81 -11.95 0.82 -13.50
C MET A 81 -10.81 -0.20 -13.47
N ALA A 82 -10.18 -0.42 -12.31
CA ALA A 82 -9.06 -1.34 -12.17
C ALA A 82 -9.39 -2.72 -12.75
N LYS A 83 -10.57 -3.25 -12.40
CA LYS A 83 -11.07 -4.52 -12.90
C LYS A 83 -11.26 -4.52 -14.42
N SER A 84 -11.74 -3.42 -14.99
CA SER A 84 -11.92 -3.27 -16.43
C SER A 84 -10.60 -3.26 -17.17
N VAL A 85 -9.57 -2.57 -16.66
CA VAL A 85 -8.24 -2.54 -17.28
C VAL A 85 -7.54 -3.89 -17.13
N THR A 86 -7.59 -4.54 -15.96
CA THR A 86 -6.98 -5.86 -15.81
C THR A 86 -7.58 -6.91 -16.75
N LYS A 87 -8.86 -6.78 -17.12
CA LYS A 87 -9.50 -7.69 -18.09
C LYS A 87 -8.93 -7.57 -19.50
N THR A 88 -8.28 -6.46 -19.84
CA THR A 88 -7.70 -6.29 -21.17
C THR A 88 -6.43 -7.12 -21.36
N CYS A 89 -5.83 -7.63 -20.28
CA CYS A 89 -4.56 -8.34 -20.31
C CYS A 89 -3.41 -7.57 -21.03
N VAL A 90 -3.57 -6.26 -21.22
CA VAL A 90 -2.54 -5.39 -21.79
C VAL A 90 -1.78 -4.72 -20.65
N PHE A 91 -0.47 -4.94 -20.58
CA PHE A 91 0.41 -4.30 -19.60
C PHE A 91 0.73 -2.85 -19.99
N GLN A 92 -0.30 -2.00 -19.93
CA GLN A 92 -0.24 -0.59 -20.30
C GLN A 92 -1.21 0.22 -19.44
N HIS A 93 -0.81 1.46 -19.14
CA HIS A 93 -1.67 2.40 -18.46
C HIS A 93 -2.97 2.67 -19.22
N SER A 94 -4.09 2.79 -18.50
CA SER A 94 -5.42 2.96 -19.11
C SER A 94 -5.64 4.32 -19.77
N GLY A 95 -4.87 5.35 -19.37
CA GLY A 95 -5.13 6.74 -19.75
C GLY A 95 -6.39 7.34 -19.11
N GLY A 96 -6.96 6.64 -18.13
CA GLY A 96 -8.14 7.09 -17.38
C GLY A 96 -7.85 8.31 -16.49
N PRO A 97 -8.88 8.84 -15.82
CA PRO A 97 -8.77 10.08 -15.04
C PRO A 97 -8.11 9.89 -13.66
N TYR A 98 -7.80 8.65 -13.27
CA TYR A 98 -7.26 8.31 -11.96
C TYR A 98 -5.74 8.19 -12.02
N GLY A 99 -5.08 8.20 -10.86
CA GLY A 99 -3.68 7.80 -10.77
C GLY A 99 -3.59 6.29 -10.86
N GLU A 100 -2.54 5.73 -11.45
CA GLU A 100 -2.50 4.30 -11.77
C GLU A 100 -1.09 3.72 -11.56
N ASN A 101 -1.01 2.53 -10.95
CA ASN A 101 0.23 1.73 -10.88
C ASN A 101 -0.02 0.32 -11.43
N LEU A 102 0.96 -0.23 -12.15
CA LEU A 102 0.92 -1.57 -12.73
C LEU A 102 2.04 -2.44 -12.19
N TYR A 103 1.73 -3.70 -11.89
CA TYR A 103 2.70 -4.71 -11.49
C TYR A 103 2.45 -6.00 -12.26
N GLY A 104 3.47 -6.48 -13.00
CA GLY A 104 3.38 -7.71 -13.78
C GLY A 104 3.30 -8.92 -12.85
N SER A 105 2.14 -9.57 -12.79
CA SER A 105 1.89 -10.67 -11.86
C SER A 105 0.60 -11.37 -12.28
N SER A 106 0.69 -12.69 -12.49
CA SER A 106 -0.46 -13.58 -12.69
C SER A 106 -1.07 -14.08 -11.37
N GLY A 107 -0.88 -13.31 -10.30
CA GLY A 107 -1.34 -13.60 -8.94
C GLY A 107 -0.24 -13.63 -7.88
N GLY A 108 -0.59 -14.12 -6.69
CA GLY A 108 0.31 -14.15 -5.52
C GLY A 108 -0.04 -13.09 -4.47
N ASP A 109 0.81 -12.93 -3.47
CA ASP A 109 0.55 -12.05 -2.33
C ASP A 109 0.17 -10.63 -2.79
N PRO A 110 -1.02 -10.09 -2.42
CA PRO A 110 -1.46 -8.74 -2.76
C PRO A 110 -0.44 -7.69 -2.38
N LYS A 111 0.28 -7.93 -1.28
CA LYS A 111 1.27 -7.03 -0.72
C LYS A 111 2.51 -6.89 -1.61
N SER A 112 2.88 -7.90 -2.40
CA SER A 112 4.11 -7.86 -3.23
C SER A 112 4.15 -6.70 -4.22
N ALA A 113 3.02 -6.36 -4.84
CA ALA A 113 2.95 -5.22 -5.75
C ALA A 113 3.10 -3.89 -4.99
N VAL A 114 2.43 -3.76 -3.86
CA VAL A 114 2.48 -2.55 -3.03
C VAL A 114 3.88 -2.33 -2.48
N ASP A 115 4.54 -3.39 -2.04
CA ASP A 115 5.92 -3.34 -1.59
C ASP A 115 6.87 -2.99 -2.75
N ALA A 116 6.69 -3.59 -3.94
CA ALA A 116 7.47 -3.21 -5.12
C ALA A 116 7.30 -1.74 -5.51
N PHE A 117 6.07 -1.22 -5.48
CA PHE A 117 5.79 0.20 -5.71
C PHE A 117 6.50 1.07 -4.67
N ALA A 118 6.36 0.73 -3.39
CA ALA A 118 6.91 1.49 -2.28
C ALA A 118 8.45 1.46 -2.25
N ASP A 119 9.07 0.33 -2.61
CA ASP A 119 10.51 0.13 -2.55
C ASP A 119 11.29 0.97 -3.58
N GLU A 120 10.61 1.59 -4.55
CA GLU A 120 11.22 2.63 -5.40
C GLU A 120 11.70 3.84 -4.61
N VAL A 121 11.25 4.03 -3.35
CA VAL A 121 11.76 5.05 -2.41
C VAL A 121 13.28 5.04 -2.29
N LYS A 122 13.92 3.88 -2.45
CA LYS A 122 15.39 3.74 -2.38
C LYS A 122 16.10 4.62 -3.41
N ASN A 123 15.48 4.86 -4.56
CA ASN A 123 16.00 5.66 -5.67
C ASN A 123 15.56 7.12 -5.61
N TYR A 124 14.54 7.46 -4.81
CA TYR A 124 13.97 8.79 -4.75
C TYR A 124 14.87 9.78 -4.01
N ARG A 125 15.27 10.87 -4.67
CA ARG A 125 15.92 12.03 -4.05
C ARG A 125 15.40 13.31 -4.70
N ASP A 126 15.20 14.35 -3.89
CA ASP A 126 14.61 15.62 -4.33
C ASP A 126 15.45 16.34 -5.40
N ASP A 127 16.77 16.18 -5.34
CA ASP A 127 17.75 16.76 -6.26
C ASP A 127 18.07 15.85 -7.46
N ASN A 128 17.53 14.63 -7.48
CA ASN A 128 17.72 13.65 -8.55
C ASN A 128 16.46 13.45 -9.39
N LEU A 129 15.38 14.20 -9.12
CA LEU A 129 14.09 14.02 -9.78
C LEU A 129 14.02 14.75 -11.12
N ILE A 130 13.61 14.05 -12.17
CA ILE A 130 13.27 14.58 -13.49
C ILE A 130 11.78 14.33 -13.76
N TRP A 131 11.13 15.35 -14.30
CA TRP A 131 9.79 15.25 -14.88
C TRP A 131 9.88 15.34 -16.40
N ASN A 132 9.45 14.30 -17.11
CA ASN A 132 9.49 14.23 -18.58
C ASN A 132 8.11 14.49 -19.23
N GLY A 133 7.12 14.93 -18.46
CA GLY A 133 5.74 15.15 -18.93
C GLY A 133 4.80 13.97 -18.69
N ASN A 134 5.31 12.76 -18.47
CA ASN A 134 4.48 11.55 -18.32
C ASN A 134 4.58 10.94 -16.92
N SER A 135 5.80 10.77 -16.38
CA SER A 135 6.03 10.11 -15.10
C SER A 135 7.34 10.60 -14.48
N PRO A 136 7.46 10.68 -13.15
CA PRO A 136 8.72 11.08 -12.53
C PRO A 136 9.75 9.94 -12.68
N SER A 137 10.99 10.34 -12.94
CA SER A 137 12.15 9.46 -12.98
C SER A 137 13.32 10.13 -12.28
N THR A 138 14.36 9.37 -12.00
CA THR A 138 15.64 9.93 -11.57
C THR A 138 16.45 10.44 -12.77
N LYS A 139 17.54 11.19 -12.55
CA LYS A 139 18.39 11.70 -13.64
C LYS A 139 19.03 10.62 -14.51
N ASP A 140 19.22 9.43 -13.96
CA ASP A 140 19.70 8.24 -14.69
C ASP A 140 18.59 7.44 -15.38
N GLY A 141 17.34 7.93 -15.33
CA GLY A 141 16.18 7.31 -15.98
C GLY A 141 15.48 6.24 -15.15
N THR A 142 15.88 5.99 -13.91
CA THR A 142 15.18 5.02 -13.04
C THR A 142 13.77 5.51 -12.73
N ALA A 143 12.77 4.64 -12.95
CA ALA A 143 11.39 4.94 -12.62
C ALA A 143 11.19 5.02 -11.10
N ILE A 144 10.43 6.03 -10.67
CA ILE A 144 10.03 6.25 -9.26
C ILE A 144 8.54 6.58 -9.13
N GLY A 145 7.81 6.52 -10.25
CA GLY A 145 6.40 6.90 -10.37
C GLY A 145 5.49 6.08 -9.47
N HIS A 146 5.79 4.80 -9.25
CA HIS A 146 4.94 3.99 -8.40
C HIS A 146 5.04 4.40 -6.94
N TYR A 147 6.27 4.64 -6.46
CA TYR A 147 6.49 5.15 -5.10
C TYR A 147 5.84 6.51 -4.91
N THR A 148 6.07 7.45 -5.83
CA THR A 148 5.54 8.82 -5.67
C THR A 148 4.02 8.83 -5.66
N GLN A 149 3.36 7.93 -6.39
CA GLN A 149 1.90 7.75 -6.30
C GLN A 149 1.47 7.18 -4.95
N VAL A 150 2.12 6.12 -4.46
CA VAL A 150 1.82 5.53 -3.14
C VAL A 150 2.03 6.55 -2.02
N ALA A 151 3.07 7.38 -2.12
CA ALA A 151 3.46 8.37 -1.14
C ALA A 151 2.83 9.76 -1.36
N TRP A 152 1.91 9.91 -2.33
CA TRP A 152 1.29 11.20 -2.62
C TRP A 152 0.34 11.63 -1.49
N LYS A 153 0.60 12.75 -0.84
CA LYS A 153 -0.16 13.19 0.35
C LYS A 153 -1.63 13.46 0.07
N ASP A 154 -1.93 13.99 -1.12
CA ASP A 154 -3.29 14.42 -1.50
C ASP A 154 -4.13 13.26 -2.07
N THR A 155 -3.51 12.11 -2.37
CA THR A 155 -4.23 10.88 -2.69
C THR A 155 -4.84 10.32 -1.40
N VAL A 156 -6.15 10.05 -1.41
CA VAL A 156 -6.91 9.60 -0.23
C VAL A 156 -7.73 8.32 -0.47
N LYS A 157 -7.87 7.89 -1.73
CA LYS A 157 -8.55 6.67 -2.14
C LYS A 157 -7.63 5.76 -2.95
N VAL A 158 -7.82 4.46 -2.82
CA VAL A 158 -7.20 3.44 -3.68
C VAL A 158 -8.13 2.26 -3.90
N ALA A 159 -8.03 1.61 -5.05
CA ALA A 159 -8.51 0.24 -5.21
C ALA A 159 -7.67 -0.50 -6.24
N CYS A 160 -7.56 -1.81 -6.10
CA CYS A 160 -6.79 -2.62 -7.03
C CYS A 160 -7.62 -3.78 -7.60
N ALA A 161 -7.17 -4.32 -8.73
CA ALA A 161 -7.66 -5.57 -9.30
C ALA A 161 -6.47 -6.43 -9.75
N THR A 162 -6.70 -7.72 -10.00
CA THR A 162 -5.67 -8.64 -10.47
C THR A 162 -6.23 -9.59 -11.52
N SER A 163 -5.45 -9.80 -12.58
CA SER A 163 -5.59 -10.86 -13.61
C SER A 163 -4.18 -11.41 -13.92
N ASP A 164 -3.67 -11.21 -15.14
CA ASP A 164 -2.26 -11.39 -15.53
C ASP A 164 -1.38 -10.19 -15.13
N GLN A 165 -2.01 -9.16 -14.58
CA GLN A 165 -1.37 -7.99 -13.99
C GLN A 165 -2.14 -7.56 -12.75
N ARG A 166 -1.45 -6.90 -11.82
CA ARG A 166 -2.08 -6.17 -10.72
C ARG A 166 -2.06 -4.69 -11.03
N LEU A 167 -3.26 -4.11 -11.07
CA LEU A 167 -3.47 -2.69 -11.34
C LEU A 167 -4.12 -2.03 -10.15
N CYS A 168 -3.58 -0.89 -9.73
CA CYS A 168 -4.12 -0.08 -8.63
C CYS A 168 -4.44 1.32 -9.12
N GLU A 169 -5.66 1.77 -8.84
CA GLU A 169 -6.19 3.08 -9.15
C GLU A 169 -6.22 3.96 -7.90
N TYR A 170 -5.91 5.24 -8.03
CA TYR A 170 -5.69 6.19 -6.95
C TYR A 170 -6.47 7.48 -7.18
N TRP A 171 -7.06 8.04 -6.12
CA TRP A 171 -7.76 9.32 -6.20
C TRP A 171 -7.56 10.24 -4.98
N PRO A 172 -7.40 11.56 -5.19
CA PRO A 172 -6.94 12.22 -6.42
C PRO A 172 -5.67 11.58 -7.03
N PRO A 173 -5.47 11.70 -8.37
CA PRO A 173 -4.25 11.20 -9.00
C PRO A 173 -3.03 11.89 -8.39
N GLY A 174 -1.96 11.14 -8.19
CA GLY A 174 -0.65 11.71 -7.88
C GLY A 174 0.12 12.02 -9.15
N ASN A 175 1.44 12.18 -9.02
CA ASN A 175 2.37 12.26 -10.14
C ASN A 175 2.08 13.34 -11.18
N PHE A 176 1.38 14.41 -10.81
CA PHE A 176 1.25 15.57 -11.67
C PHE A 176 2.32 16.61 -11.29
N GLY A 177 2.89 17.22 -12.32
CA GLY A 177 4.00 18.17 -12.20
C GLY A 177 3.78 19.39 -13.08
N SER A 178 4.44 20.47 -12.74
CA SER A 178 4.61 21.64 -13.61
C SER A 178 6.10 22.00 -13.64
N PRO A 179 6.66 22.42 -14.80
CA PRO A 179 8.02 22.96 -14.83
C PRO A 179 8.24 24.13 -13.87
N ASN A 180 7.16 24.82 -13.49
CA ASN A 180 7.20 26.02 -12.65
C ASN A 180 6.87 25.74 -11.17
N GLU A 181 6.56 24.49 -10.79
CA GLU A 181 6.23 24.15 -9.42
C GLU A 181 6.81 22.80 -9.00
N ASN A 182 7.53 22.78 -7.87
CA ASN A 182 8.04 21.54 -7.30
C ASN A 182 6.95 20.78 -6.50
N LEU A 183 5.95 20.27 -7.22
CA LEU A 183 4.84 19.52 -6.65
C LEU A 183 5.29 18.23 -5.96
N TYR A 184 6.36 17.59 -6.45
CA TYR A 184 6.90 16.38 -5.87
C TYR A 184 7.50 16.63 -4.48
N GLN A 185 8.29 17.69 -4.30
CA GLN A 185 8.81 18.04 -2.98
C GLN A 185 7.69 18.28 -1.96
N LYS A 186 6.63 18.98 -2.39
CA LYS A 186 5.46 19.32 -1.58
C LYS A 186 4.58 18.12 -1.24
N ASN A 187 4.35 17.23 -2.20
CA ASN A 187 3.32 16.18 -2.09
C ASN A 187 3.84 14.81 -1.72
N VAL A 188 5.09 14.47 -2.06
CA VAL A 188 5.63 13.14 -1.79
C VAL A 188 6.07 13.06 -0.33
N GLY A 189 5.50 12.11 0.40
CA GLY A 189 5.97 11.70 1.73
C GLY A 189 7.35 11.06 1.67
N ARG A 190 8.11 11.04 2.77
CA ARG A 190 9.44 10.42 2.85
C ARG A 190 9.66 9.81 4.23
N PRO A 191 10.44 8.72 4.35
CA PRO A 191 10.86 8.21 5.65
C PRO A 191 11.56 9.28 6.50
N GLY A 192 11.15 9.40 7.76
CA GLY A 192 11.76 10.32 8.72
C GLY A 192 11.28 11.78 8.64
N GLU A 193 10.48 12.14 7.63
CA GLU A 193 9.87 13.46 7.54
C GLU A 193 8.64 13.59 8.46
N PRO A 194 8.29 14.81 8.90
CA PRO A 194 7.05 15.04 9.63
C PRO A 194 5.81 14.61 8.84
N PHE A 195 4.77 14.22 9.56
CA PHE A 195 3.49 13.83 8.97
C PHE A 195 2.90 14.97 8.12
N LYS A 196 2.46 14.63 6.91
CA LYS A 196 1.77 15.51 5.95
C LYS A 196 0.31 15.08 5.82
N ALA A 197 -0.59 15.91 6.32
CA ALA A 197 -2.02 15.77 6.06
C ALA A 197 -2.33 16.06 4.58
N PRO A 198 -3.42 15.49 4.02
CA PRO A 198 -3.94 15.92 2.74
C PRO A 198 -4.22 17.42 2.75
N SER A 199 -4.03 18.08 1.62
CA SER A 199 -4.42 19.46 1.38
C SER A 199 -5.92 19.65 1.65
N ALA A 200 -6.32 20.86 2.08
CA ALA A 200 -7.73 21.23 2.18
C ALA A 200 -8.44 21.13 0.82
N ASP A 201 -7.68 21.26 -0.28
CA ASP A 201 -8.19 21.19 -1.65
C ASP A 201 -8.19 19.75 -2.23
N ALA A 202 -7.70 18.76 -1.47
CA ALA A 202 -7.70 17.37 -1.91
C ALA A 202 -9.15 16.88 -2.03
N ASN A 203 -9.65 16.71 -3.26
CA ASN A 203 -11.03 16.32 -3.52
C ASN A 203 -11.25 14.81 -3.25
N PRO A 204 -11.99 14.41 -2.21
CA PRO A 204 -12.21 12.99 -1.92
C PRO A 204 -13.29 12.36 -2.81
N VAL A 205 -14.02 13.15 -3.61
CA VAL A 205 -15.11 12.68 -4.47
C VAL A 205 -14.53 12.04 -5.72
N VAL A 206 -14.63 10.71 -5.81
CA VAL A 206 -14.16 9.94 -6.96
C VAL A 206 -15.12 10.13 -8.14
N PRO A 207 -14.64 10.58 -9.32
CA PRO A 207 -15.44 10.59 -10.55
C PRO A 207 -15.97 9.19 -10.84
N SER A 208 -17.24 9.04 -11.22
CA SER A 208 -17.78 7.72 -11.54
C SER A 208 -17.14 7.14 -12.79
N TYR A 209 -16.83 5.85 -12.76
CA TYR A 209 -16.36 5.12 -13.93
C TYR A 209 -17.50 4.96 -14.95
N LYS A 210 -17.25 5.34 -16.21
CA LYS A 210 -18.27 5.35 -17.29
C LYS A 210 -18.20 4.14 -18.21
N GLY A 211 -17.27 3.20 -18.00
CA GLY A 211 -17.13 1.99 -18.82
C GLY A 211 -16.27 2.16 -20.08
N ASN A 212 -16.09 3.40 -20.55
CA ASN A 212 -15.33 3.74 -21.76
C ASN A 212 -14.12 4.65 -21.47
N ASP A 213 -13.70 4.74 -20.21
CA ASP A 213 -12.61 5.61 -19.78
C ASP A 213 -11.22 5.00 -20.07
N ILE A 214 -11.17 3.85 -20.77
CA ILE A 214 -9.94 3.16 -21.17
C ILE A 214 -9.53 3.64 -22.58
N GLN A 215 -8.34 4.18 -22.72
CA GLN A 215 -7.76 4.71 -23.96
C GLN A 215 -6.58 3.85 -24.44
N LEU A 216 -6.76 2.53 -24.48
CA LEU A 216 -5.75 1.64 -25.07
C LEU A 216 -5.72 1.79 -26.60
N PRO A 217 -4.57 1.57 -27.26
CA PRO A 217 -4.50 1.57 -28.72
C PRO A 217 -5.53 0.61 -29.33
N GLU A 218 -6.27 1.04 -30.35
CA GLU A 218 -7.34 0.23 -30.99
C GLU A 218 -6.87 -1.15 -31.47
N SER A 219 -5.58 -1.29 -31.81
CA SER A 219 -4.97 -2.56 -32.22
C SER A 219 -4.89 -3.61 -31.10
N LEU A 220 -5.06 -3.22 -29.84
CA LEU A 220 -4.97 -4.09 -28.67
C LEU A 220 -6.30 -4.26 -27.93
N ALA A 221 -7.32 -3.46 -28.28
CA ALA A 221 -8.63 -3.48 -27.60
C ALA A 221 -9.55 -4.65 -28.04
N ASN A 222 -9.17 -5.39 -29.09
CA ASN A 222 -10.04 -6.36 -29.78
C ASN A 222 -9.56 -7.82 -29.75
N ASP A 223 -8.48 -8.15 -29.02
CA ASP A 223 -7.91 -9.52 -28.98
C ASP A 223 -8.49 -10.39 -27.83
N HIS A 224 -9.77 -10.18 -27.46
CA HIS A 224 -10.48 -10.94 -26.42
C HIS A 224 -11.50 -11.93 -26.96
#